data_AF-A0A9E2GK40-F1
#
_entry.id   AF-A0A9E2GK40-F1
#
_cell.length_a   1.000
_cell.length_b   1.000
_cell.length_c   1.000
_cell.angle_alpha   90.00
_cell.angle_beta   90.00
_cell.angle_gamma   90.00
#
_symmetry.space_group_name_H-M   'P 1'
#
loop_
_entity.id
_entity.type
_entity.pdbx_description
1 polymer ?
#
loop_
_entity_poly.entity_id
_entity_poly.type
_entity_poly.pdbx_seq_one_letter_code
_entity_poly.pdbx_strand_id
1 'polypeptide(L)'
;MEVAGSLNLVCQRCLEPLAFPLQIQARFLLVPVGQSWPDEELAEDGFDAIAAEKEMAVFPLIEDEVMLALPIAPMHEVCATVVPEMKEQAPSPFAVLAKLNKS
;
A
#
# COMPACT_ATOMS: atom_id res chain seq x y z
N MET A 1 1.13 14.82 13.76
CA MET A 1 1.31 13.49 14.35
C MET A 1 2.49 12.84 13.66
N GLU A 2 3.34 12.14 14.41
CA GLU A 2 4.50 11.44 13.85
C GLU A 2 4.46 9.99 14.30
N VAL A 3 4.63 9.06 13.35
CA VAL A 3 4.69 7.62 13.58
C VAL A 3 5.91 7.07 12.87
N ALA A 4 6.74 6.32 13.59
CA ALA A 4 7.93 5.70 13.04
C ALA A 4 8.07 4.26 13.55
N GLY A 5 8.57 3.36 12.71
CA GLY A 5 8.76 1.97 13.08
C GLY A 5 9.22 1.09 11.93
N SER A 6 9.07 -0.21 12.10
CA SER A 6 9.30 -1.20 11.04
C SER A 6 8.17 -2.23 11.08
N LEU A 7 7.61 -2.52 9.92
CA LEU A 7 6.59 -3.54 9.73
C LEU A 7 7.20 -4.76 9.04
N ASN A 8 6.70 -5.95 9.34
CA ASN A 8 7.05 -7.17 8.60
C ASN A 8 5.92 -7.47 7.62
N LEU A 9 6.12 -7.10 6.37
CA LEU A 9 5.20 -7.39 5.27
C LEU A 9 5.59 -8.70 4.59
N VAL A 10 4.78 -9.13 3.63
CA VAL A 10 5.09 -10.28 2.77
C VAL A 10 5.37 -9.77 1.36
N CYS A 11 6.54 -10.12 0.82
CA CYS A 11 6.89 -9.77 -0.55
C CYS A 11 5.92 -10.45 -1.53
N GLN A 12 5.22 -9.71 -2.38
CA GLN A 12 4.31 -10.28 -3.38
C GLN A 12 5.02 -11.13 -4.45
N ARG A 13 6.35 -11.02 -4.56
CA ARG A 13 7.13 -11.71 -5.60
C ARG A 13 7.67 -13.06 -5.16
N CYS A 14 8.36 -13.12 -4.01
CA CYS A 14 8.91 -14.38 -3.49
C CYS A 14 8.08 -15.00 -2.36
N LEU A 15 7.08 -14.29 -1.82
CA LEU A 15 6.28 -14.67 -0.65
C LEU A 15 7.08 -14.81 0.65
N GLU A 16 8.30 -14.28 0.70
CA GLU A 16 9.12 -14.23 1.91
C GLU A 16 8.90 -12.92 2.71
N PRO A 17 9.27 -12.87 4.00
CA PRO A 17 9.18 -11.66 4.81
C PRO A 17 9.95 -10.47 4.21
N LEU A 18 9.34 -9.30 4.27
CA LEU A 18 9.89 -8.00 3.87
C LEU A 18 9.84 -7.04 5.05
N ALA A 19 11.01 -6.65 5.56
CA ALA A 19 11.11 -5.56 6.53
C ALA A 19 10.83 -4.23 5.82
N PHE A 20 9.76 -3.56 6.21
CA PHE A 20 9.31 -2.29 5.65
C PHE A 20 9.50 -1.17 6.69
N PRO A 21 10.46 -0.24 6.48
CA PRO A 21 10.61 0.92 7.34
C PRO A 21 9.41 1.86 7.18
N LEU A 22 8.83 2.27 8.30
CA LEU A 22 7.67 3.16 8.34
C LEU A 22 8.08 4.51 8.92
N GLN A 23 7.78 5.59 8.20
CA GLN A 23 7.90 6.97 8.68
C GLN A 23 6.74 7.79 8.13
N ILE A 24 5.91 8.31 9.02
CA ILE A 24 4.70 9.05 8.69
C ILE A 24 4.73 10.38 9.44
N GLN A 25 4.43 11.46 8.71
CA GLN A 25 4.18 12.78 9.27
C GLN A 25 2.82 13.26 8.74
N ALA A 26 1.81 13.24 9.62
CA ALA A 26 0.46 13.67 9.28
C ALA A 26 0.15 15.00 9.99
N ARG A 27 -0.49 15.93 9.28
CA ARG A 27 -0.98 17.19 9.85
C ARG A 27 -2.48 17.23 9.65
N PHE A 28 -3.19 17.61 10.71
CA PHE A 28 -4.65 17.59 10.70
C PHE A 28 -5.20 18.99 10.95
N LEU A 29 -6.22 19.35 10.20
CA LEU A 29 -7.03 20.54 10.44
C LEU A 29 -8.24 20.15 11.28
N LEU A 30 -8.30 20.62 12.52
CA LEU A 30 -9.41 20.31 13.42
C LEU A 30 -10.62 21.21 13.09
N VAL A 31 -11.71 20.60 12.63
CA VAL A 31 -12.94 21.29 12.27
C VAL A 31 -13.95 21.18 13.43
N PRO A 32 -14.35 22.30 14.05
CA PRO A 32 -15.36 22.30 15.11
C PRO A 32 -16.66 21.61 14.69
N VAL A 33 -17.26 20.85 15.61
CA VAL A 33 -18.55 20.20 15.39
C VAL A 33 -19.61 21.25 15.03
N GLY A 34 -20.31 21.02 13.92
CA GLY A 34 -21.36 21.92 13.42
C GLY A 34 -20.86 23.03 12.51
N GLN A 35 -19.55 23.14 12.26
CA GLN A 35 -19.00 23.98 11.22
C GLN A 35 -18.99 23.22 9.88
N SER A 36 -19.08 23.95 8.76
CA SER A 36 -18.86 23.38 7.44
C SER A 36 -17.42 22.94 7.28
N TRP A 37 -17.21 21.83 6.56
CA TRP A 37 -15.88 21.41 6.14
C TRP A 37 -15.25 22.48 5.24
N PRO A 38 -13.93 22.69 5.34
CA PRO A 38 -13.22 23.56 4.42
C PRO A 38 -13.33 22.99 3.01
N ASP A 39 -13.45 23.86 2.01
CA ASP A 39 -13.30 23.44 0.62
C ASP A 39 -11.88 22.91 0.41
N GLU A 40 -11.72 21.89 -0.44
CA GLU A 40 -10.42 21.26 -0.71
C GLU A 40 -9.37 22.29 -1.21
N GLU A 41 -9.82 23.32 -1.94
CA GLU A 41 -8.98 24.44 -2.40
C GLU A 41 -8.57 25.43 -1.29
N LEU A 42 -9.27 25.41 -0.15
CA LEU A 42 -9.00 26.25 1.02
C LEU A 42 -8.24 25.52 2.12
N ALA A 43 -8.20 24.18 2.07
CA ALA A 43 -7.32 23.40 2.91
C ALA A 43 -5.86 23.71 2.52
N GLU A 44 -5.01 24.03 3.49
CA GLU A 44 -3.57 24.12 3.21
C GLU A 44 -3.06 22.77 2.72
N ASP A 45 -2.29 22.76 1.62
CA ASP A 45 -1.70 21.55 1.07
C ASP A 45 -1.01 20.72 2.17
N GLY A 46 -1.43 19.47 2.31
CA GLY A 46 -0.87 18.53 3.29
C GLY A 46 -1.52 18.57 4.68
N PHE A 47 -2.72 19.14 4.82
CA PHE A 47 -3.56 18.96 6.00
C PHE A 47 -4.84 18.18 5.69
N ASP A 48 -5.08 17.12 6.45
CA ASP A 48 -6.34 16.39 6.40
C ASP A 48 -7.33 16.96 7.42
N ALA A 49 -8.52 17.35 6.94
CA ALA A 49 -9.55 17.89 7.82
C ALA A 49 -10.20 16.75 8.62
N ILE A 50 -10.23 16.89 9.95
CA ILE A 50 -10.89 15.94 10.85
C ILE A 50 -11.79 16.68 11.84
N ALA A 51 -12.84 16.02 12.32
CA ALA A 51 -13.73 16.62 13.31
C ALA A 51 -12.98 16.85 14.64
N ALA A 52 -13.17 18.03 15.22
CA ALA A 52 -12.63 18.36 16.53
C ALA A 52 -13.52 17.75 17.62
N GLU A 53 -13.08 16.63 18.19
CA GLU A 53 -13.74 16.01 19.32
C GLU A 53 -13.10 16.43 20.64
N LYS A 54 -13.88 16.37 21.74
CA LYS A 54 -13.36 16.67 23.08
C LYS A 54 -12.26 15.68 23.49
N GLU A 55 -12.40 14.42 23.09
CA GLU A 55 -11.45 13.35 23.32
C GLU A 55 -11.14 12.71 21.96
N MET A 56 -9.91 12.91 21.47
CA MET A 56 -9.51 12.39 20.17
C MET A 56 -9.10 10.93 20.29
N ALA A 57 -9.73 10.05 19.50
CA ALA A 57 -9.31 8.67 19.37
C ALA A 57 -8.04 8.58 18.50
N VAL A 58 -6.87 8.67 19.13
CA VAL A 58 -5.58 8.70 18.42
C VAL A 58 -5.23 7.37 17.76
N PHE A 59 -5.63 6.24 18.36
CA PHE A 59 -5.28 4.92 17.84
C PHE A 59 -5.88 4.65 16.44
N PRO A 60 -7.19 4.89 16.19
CA PRO A 60 -7.75 4.84 14.84
C PRO A 60 -7.03 5.75 13.84
N LEU A 61 -6.68 6.98 14.24
CA LEU A 61 -5.94 7.90 13.36
C LEU A 61 -4.57 7.31 12.97
N ILE A 62 -3.85 6.70 13.91
CA ILE A 62 -2.59 6.02 13.60
C ILE A 62 -2.82 4.85 12.64
N GLU A 63 -3.86 4.05 12.83
CA GLU A 63 -4.19 2.91 11.96
C GLU A 63 -4.42 3.37 10.52
N ASP A 64 -5.27 4.39 10.33
CA ASP A 64 -5.60 4.93 9.01
C ASP A 64 -4.33 5.43 8.30
N GLU A 65 -3.51 6.24 8.98
CA GLU A 65 -2.25 6.73 8.42
C GLU A 65 -1.27 5.60 8.08
N VAL A 66 -1.16 4.58 8.95
CA VAL A 66 -0.31 3.41 8.70
C VAL A 66 -0.79 2.67 7.46
N MET A 67 -2.10 2.45 7.32
CA MET A 67 -2.67 1.77 6.17
C MET A 67 -2.46 2.54 4.86
N LEU A 68 -2.64 3.87 4.89
CA LEU A 68 -2.42 4.74 3.74
C LEU A 68 -0.94 4.80 3.30
N ALA A 69 -0.01 4.64 4.24
CA ALA A 69 1.42 4.61 3.96
C ALA A 69 1.92 3.28 3.36
N LEU A 70 1.12 2.20 3.37
CA LEU A 70 1.55 0.91 2.85
C LEU A 70 1.59 0.90 1.32
N PRO A 71 2.57 0.20 0.71
CA PRO A 71 2.60 0.00 -0.73
C PRO A 71 1.46 -0.92 -1.17
N ILE A 72 0.86 -0.63 -2.35
CA ILE A 72 -0.15 -1.48 -2.98
C ILE A 72 0.37 -2.92 -3.19
N ALA A 73 1.66 -3.05 -3.53
CA ALA A 73 2.34 -4.32 -3.72
C ALA A 73 3.74 -4.30 -3.07
N PRO A 74 3.88 -4.75 -1.81
CA PRO A 74 5.17 -4.82 -1.14
C PRO A 74 6.10 -5.83 -1.83
N MET A 75 7.32 -5.41 -2.16
CA MET A 75 8.34 -6.25 -2.81
C MET A 75 9.74 -5.85 -2.34
N HIS A 76 10.69 -6.79 -2.29
CA HIS A 76 12.11 -6.41 -2.12
C HIS A 76 12.60 -5.66 -3.36
N GLU A 77 13.45 -4.63 -3.16
CA GLU A 77 14.09 -3.88 -4.26
C GLU A 77 14.82 -4.80 -5.23
N VAL A 78 15.57 -5.76 -4.68
CA VAL A 78 16.24 -6.83 -5.42
C VAL A 78 15.71 -8.18 -4.94
N CYS A 79 14.51 -8.55 -5.40
CA CYS A 79 13.91 -9.83 -5.06
C CYS A 79 14.50 -10.96 -5.95
N ALA A 80 15.19 -11.94 -5.37
CA ALA A 80 15.68 -13.09 -6.10
C ALA A 80 14.50 -14.01 -6.48
N THR A 81 13.83 -13.74 -7.60
CA THR A 81 12.91 -14.73 -8.17
C THR A 81 13.71 -15.90 -8.69
N VAL A 82 13.25 -17.10 -8.37
CA VAL A 82 13.44 -18.28 -9.22
C VAL A 82 12.80 -17.98 -10.57
N VAL A 83 13.54 -17.31 -11.44
CA VAL A 83 13.29 -17.45 -12.88
C VAL A 83 13.65 -18.92 -13.13
N PRO A 84 12.69 -19.80 -13.47
CA PRO A 84 13.09 -21.12 -13.91
C PRO A 84 14.04 -20.89 -15.07
N GLU A 85 15.29 -21.36 -14.95
CA GLU A 85 16.18 -21.44 -16.10
C GLU A 85 15.36 -22.06 -17.22
N MET A 86 15.23 -21.32 -18.32
CA MET A 86 14.46 -21.76 -19.47
C MET A 86 15.25 -22.90 -20.12
N LYS A 87 15.20 -24.08 -19.50
CA LYS A 87 15.72 -25.32 -20.08
C LYS A 87 15.00 -25.50 -21.39
N GLU A 88 15.78 -25.77 -22.43
CA GLU A 88 15.31 -25.90 -23.80
C GLU A 88 14.04 -26.75 -23.89
N GLN A 89 13.14 -26.27 -24.73
CA GLN A 89 11.71 -26.54 -24.76
C GLN A 89 11.37 -28.03 -24.81
N ALA A 90 10.85 -28.58 -23.70
CA ALA A 90 9.89 -29.67 -23.82
C ALA A 90 8.63 -29.13 -24.54
N PRO A 91 7.94 -29.93 -25.37
CA PRO A 91 6.75 -29.45 -26.08
C PRO A 91 5.74 -28.90 -25.05
N SER A 92 5.28 -27.68 -25.30
CA SER A 92 4.33 -27.00 -24.42
C SER A 92 3.13 -27.91 -24.12
N PRO A 93 2.61 -27.96 -22.88
CA PRO A 93 1.39 -28.70 -22.55
C PRO A 93 0.20 -28.29 -23.43
N PHE A 94 0.27 -27.10 -24.02
CA PHE A 94 -0.72 -26.53 -24.91
C PHE A 94 -0.46 -26.78 -26.40
N ALA A 95 0.55 -27.58 -26.77
CA ALA A 95 0.85 -27.93 -28.16
C ALA A 95 -0.34 -28.60 -28.88
N VAL A 96 -1.25 -29.22 -28.13
CA VAL A 96 -2.51 -29.80 -28.66
C VAL A 96 -3.46 -28.72 -29.20
N LEU A 97 -3.42 -27.49 -28.67
CA LEU A 97 -4.32 -26.39 -29.07
C LEU A 97 -4.02 -25.85 -30.47
N ALA A 98 -2.82 -26.07 -31.02
CA ALA A 98 -2.49 -25.67 -32.38
C ALA A 98 -3.38 -26.32 -33.44
N LYS A 99 -4.05 -27.44 -33.12
CA LYS A 99 -5.00 -28.13 -34.00
C LYS A 99 -6.38 -27.46 -34.06
N LEU A 100 -6.66 -26.48 -33.19
CA LEU A 100 -7.96 -25.82 -33.10
C LEU A 100 -8.05 -24.52 -33.92
N ASN A 101 -6.98 -24.10 -34.59
CA ASN A 101 -6.91 -22.87 -35.40
C ASN A 101 -7.14 -23.07 -36.91
N LYS A 102 -7.78 -24.18 -37.33
CA LYS A 102 -8.16 -24.40 -38.74
C LYS A 102 -9.68 -24.45 -38.88
N SER A 103 -10.28 -23.29 -39.14
CA SER A 103 -11.56 -23.13 -39.85
C SER A 103 -11.29 -22.52 -41.22
#